data_AF-A0A9E1QVN8-F1
#
_entry.id   AF-A0A9E1QVN8-F1
#
_cell.length_a   1.000
_cell.length_b   1.000
_cell.length_c   1.000
_cell.angle_alpha   90.00
_cell.angle_beta   90.00
_cell.angle_gamma   90.00
#
_symmetry.space_group_name_H-M   'P 1'
#
loop_
_entity.id
_entity.type
_entity.pdbx_description
1 polymer ?
#
loop_
_entity_poly.entity_id
_entity_poly.type
_entity_poly.pdbx_seq_one_letter_code
_entity_poly.pdbx_strand_id
1 'polypeptide(L)'
;MLPKHKYNSRDISIENQEKVFSGFFEMLRVTLRYKLFSGEWSKPIKRELFERGSAVGVLLYDPAHKLIGLVEQFRVGALGDKNSPWLYEVV
;
A
#
# COMPACT_ATOMS: atom_id res chain seq x y z
N MET A 1 11.86 -20.45 -5.49
CA MET A 1 12.45 -19.68 -4.36
C MET A 1 12.65 -18.26 -4.85
N LEU A 2 12.17 -17.23 -4.14
CA LEU A 2 12.35 -15.84 -4.57
C LEU A 2 13.80 -15.39 -4.30
N PRO A 3 14.42 -14.58 -5.20
CA PRO A 3 15.76 -14.07 -4.99
C PRO A 3 15.81 -13.11 -3.79
N LYS A 4 16.95 -13.09 -3.08
CA LYS A 4 17.19 -12.13 -2.00
C LYS A 4 17.20 -10.70 -2.54
N HIS A 5 16.64 -9.76 -1.77
CA HIS A 5 16.69 -8.35 -2.11
C HIS A 5 18.13 -7.82 -2.05
N LYS A 6 18.53 -7.06 -3.07
CA LYS A 6 19.87 -6.44 -3.18
C LYS A 6 20.05 -5.25 -2.22
N TYR A 7 19.00 -4.49 -1.96
CA TYR A 7 19.00 -3.28 -1.14
C TYR A 7 18.08 -3.45 0.08
N ASN A 8 18.34 -2.67 1.13
CA ASN A 8 17.59 -2.70 2.38
C ASN A 8 17.35 -1.29 2.94
N SER A 9 16.88 -1.18 4.18
CA SER A 9 16.58 0.09 4.83
C SER A 9 17.77 1.04 4.95
N ARG A 10 19.01 0.54 4.92
CA ARG A 10 20.24 1.37 4.93
C ARG A 10 20.52 2.06 3.60
N ASP A 11 19.83 1.64 2.53
CA ASP A 11 19.98 2.17 1.18
C ASP A 11 18.93 3.25 0.85
N ILE A 12 18.30 3.80 1.89
CA ILE A 12 17.31 4.87 1.84
C ILE A 12 17.74 5.94 2.86
N SER A 13 17.57 7.21 2.48
CA SER A 13 17.76 8.36 3.37
C SER A 13 16.54 9.27 3.26
N ILE A 14 15.89 9.57 4.39
CA ILE A 14 14.78 10.52 4.46
C ILE A 14 15.35 11.85 4.90
N GLU A 15 15.19 12.87 4.06
CA GLU A 15 15.70 14.22 4.30
C GLU A 15 14.66 15.10 5.01
N ASN A 16 13.37 14.91 4.68
CA ASN A 16 12.27 15.61 5.33
C ASN A 16 10.97 14.81 5.25
N GLN A 17 10.11 14.98 6.24
CA GLN A 17 8.76 14.43 6.27
C GLN A 17 7.81 15.46 6.88
N GLU A 18 6.80 15.86 6.12
CA GLU A 18 5.81 16.86 6.56
C GLU A 18 4.39 16.32 6.35
N LYS A 19 3.48 16.61 7.29
CA LYS A 19 2.05 16.34 7.10
C LYS A 19 1.47 17.41 6.17
N VAL A 20 1.01 17.00 5.00
CA VAL A 20 0.34 17.89 4.04
C VAL A 20 -1.19 17.82 4.15
N PHE A 21 -1.70 16.78 4.81
CA PHE A 21 -3.10 16.67 5.22
C PHE A 21 -3.20 15.86 6.51
N SER A 22 -4.09 16.27 7.42
CA SER A 22 -4.33 15.59 8.70
C SER A 22 -5.81 15.64 9.03
N GLY A 23 -6.49 14.52 8.75
CA GLY A 23 -7.90 14.29 9.11
C GLY A 23 -8.03 12.93 9.79
N PHE A 24 -9.08 12.15 9.46
CA PHE A 24 -9.18 10.76 9.89
C PHE A 24 -7.99 9.91 9.41
N PHE A 25 -7.50 10.23 8.21
CA PHE A 25 -6.24 9.72 7.67
C PHE A 25 -5.23 10.86 7.51
N GLU A 26 -3.96 10.49 7.40
CA GLU A 26 -2.88 11.43 7.18
C GLU A 26 -2.32 11.30 5.76
N MET A 27 -1.85 12.41 5.21
CA MET A 27 -1.01 12.40 4.02
C MET A 27 0.30 13.10 4.35
N LEU A 28 1.39 12.40 4.10
CA LEU A 28 2.74 12.90 4.29
C LEU A 28 3.35 13.27 2.95
N ARG A 29 4.09 14.36 2.90
CA ARG A 29 5.09 14.57 1.86
C ARG A 29 6.46 14.18 2.41
N VAL A 30 7.06 13.17 1.78
CA VAL A 30 8.38 12.65 2.13
C VAL A 30 9.38 13.09 1.07
N THR A 31 10.42 13.80 1.49
CA THR A 31 11.60 14.09 0.66
C THR A 31 12.69 13.09 1.01
N LEU A 32 13.12 12.29 0.03
CA LEU A 32 14.05 11.18 0.27
C LEU A 32 14.98 10.91 -0.91
N ARG A 33 16.03 10.15 -0.63
CA ARG A 33 16.97 9.57 -1.59
C ARG A 33 17.06 8.06 -1.39
N TYR A 34 17.36 7.31 -2.43
CA TYR A 34 17.56 5.86 -2.36
C TYR A 34 18.68 5.42 -3.30
N LYS A 35 19.22 4.21 -3.10
CA LYS A 35 20.21 3.64 -4.01
C LYS A 35 19.60 3.22 -5.34
N LEU A 36 20.19 3.71 -6.42
CA LEU A 36 19.91 3.28 -7.79
C LEU A 36 20.57 1.92 -8.05
N PHE A 37 20.10 1.20 -9.08
CA PHE A 37 20.69 -0.09 -9.46
C PHE A 37 22.17 0.02 -9.88
N SER A 38 22.61 1.19 -10.35
CA SER A 38 24.02 1.54 -10.60
C SER A 38 24.88 1.54 -9.33
N GLY A 39 24.27 1.54 -8.14
CA GLY A 39 24.95 1.66 -6.84
C GLY A 39 25.09 3.11 -6.36
N GLU A 40 24.76 4.09 -7.20
CA GLU A 40 24.76 5.51 -6.84
C GLU A 40 23.52 5.90 -6.05
N TRP A 41 23.56 7.07 -5.41
CA TRP A 41 22.37 7.65 -4.78
C TRP A 41 21.55 8.43 -5.79
N SER A 42 20.22 8.33 -5.71
CA SER A 42 19.32 9.20 -6.47
C SER A 42 19.54 10.68 -6.09
N LYS A 43 19.04 11.59 -6.94
CA LYS A 43 18.73 12.96 -6.49
C LYS A 43 17.57 12.91 -5.47
N PRO A 44 17.41 13.93 -4.61
CA PRO A 44 16.22 14.05 -3.77
C PRO A 44 14.95 13.99 -4.60
N ILE A 45 14.00 13.17 -4.16
CA ILE A 45 12.65 13.09 -4.74
C ILE A 45 11.61 13.40 -3.68
N LYS A 46 10.44 13.88 -4.11
CA LYS A 46 9.27 14.11 -3.25
C LYS A 46 8.17 13.10 -3.60
N ARG A 47 7.57 12.51 -2.57
CA ARG A 47 6.43 11.58 -2.68
C ARG A 47 5.36 11.92 -1.67
N GLU A 48 4.11 11.82 -2.08
CA GLU A 48 2.96 11.91 -1.19
C GLU A 48 2.57 10.49 -0.78
N LEU A 49 2.60 10.24 0.52
CA LEU A 49 2.33 8.95 1.16
C LEU A 49 1.02 9.07 1.92
N PHE A 50 0.04 8.26 1.54
CA PHE A 50 -1.24 8.15 2.25
C PHE A 50 -1.13 7.15 3.39
N GLU A 51 -1.31 7.62 4.63
CA GLU A 51 -1.21 6.81 5.84
C GLU A 51 -2.60 6.48 6.38
N ARG A 52 -2.93 5.18 6.33
CA ARG A 52 -4.22 4.62 6.78
C ARG A 52 -4.11 3.55 7.87
N GLY A 53 -2.89 3.30 8.37
CA GLY A 53 -2.59 2.19 9.27
C GLY A 53 -2.58 0.82 8.58
N SER A 54 -2.42 -0.23 9.39
CA SER A 54 -2.40 -1.63 8.93
C SER A 54 -3.80 -2.25 8.90
N ALA A 55 -4.01 -3.18 7.98
CA ALA A 55 -5.22 -4.01 7.91
C ALA A 55 -4.83 -5.49 7.81
N VAL A 56 -5.75 -6.37 8.22
CA VAL A 56 -5.62 -7.82 8.08
C VAL A 56 -6.74 -8.29 7.17
N GLY A 57 -6.45 -9.27 6.31
CA GLY A 57 -7.44 -9.96 5.49
C GLY A 57 -7.22 -11.46 5.55
N VAL A 58 -8.31 -12.23 5.53
CA VAL A 58 -8.37 -13.67 5.65
C VAL A 58 -9.10 -14.23 4.42
N LEU A 59 -8.43 -15.12 3.70
CA LEU A 59 -9.04 -15.87 2.62
C LEU A 59 -9.66 -17.16 3.17
N LEU A 60 -10.99 -17.23 3.16
CA LEU A 60 -11.72 -18.43 3.56
C LEU A 60 -11.80 -19.38 2.37
N TYR A 61 -11.16 -20.54 2.49
CA TYR A 61 -11.17 -21.58 1.45
C TYR A 61 -11.77 -22.88 1.98
N ASP A 62 -12.78 -23.40 1.28
CA ASP A 62 -13.31 -24.74 1.48
C ASP A 62 -12.62 -25.71 0.51
N PRO A 63 -11.71 -26.58 0.99
CA PRO A 63 -10.98 -27.51 0.12
C PRO A 63 -11.84 -28.66 -0.42
N ALA A 64 -12.93 -29.03 0.26
CA ALA A 64 -13.78 -30.12 -0.18
C ALA A 64 -14.60 -29.71 -1.41
N HIS A 65 -15.12 -28.49 -1.41
CA HIS A 65 -15.95 -27.96 -2.50
C HIS A 65 -15.21 -27.02 -3.45
N LYS A 66 -13.94 -26.69 -3.14
CA LYS A 66 -13.12 -25.74 -3.90
C LYS A 66 -13.76 -24.35 -4.01
N LEU A 67 -14.34 -23.89 -2.90
CA LEU A 67 -15.06 -22.61 -2.83
C LEU A 67 -14.29 -21.58 -2.02
N ILE A 68 -14.52 -20.31 -2.33
CA ILE A 68 -13.99 -19.16 -1.58
C ILE A 68 -15.15 -18.43 -0.91
N GLY A 69 -15.02 -18.22 0.40
CA GLY A 69 -15.94 -17.37 1.15
C GLY A 69 -15.58 -15.90 0.99
N LEU A 70 -16.54 -15.07 0.60
CA LEU A 70 -16.41 -13.63 0.42
C LEU A 70 -17.53 -12.90 1.16
N VAL A 71 -17.32 -11.63 1.45
CA VAL A 71 -18.36 -10.72 1.97
C VAL A 71 -18.67 -9.65 0.95
N GLU A 72 -19.95 -9.28 0.82
CA GLU A 72 -20.35 -8.13 0.00
C GLU A 72 -20.49 -6.89 0.90
N GLN A 73 -19.77 -5.82 0.58
CA GLN A 73 -19.76 -4.60 1.40
C GLN A 73 -19.77 -3.35 0.53
N PHE A 74 -20.52 -2.33 0.97
CA PHE A 74 -20.45 -1.00 0.35
C PHE A 74 -19.09 -0.34 0.63
N ARG A 75 -18.44 0.14 -0.42
CA ARG A 75 -17.20 0.90 -0.35
C ARG A 75 -17.38 2.25 -1.03
N VAL A 76 -17.37 3.32 -0.23
CA VAL A 76 -17.42 4.70 -0.74
C VAL A 76 -16.24 5.04 -1.67
N GLY A 77 -15.10 4.35 -1.53
CA GLY A 77 -13.96 4.50 -2.45
C GLY A 77 -14.22 3.95 -3.86
N ALA A 78 -15.28 3.17 -4.06
CA ALA A 78 -15.66 2.53 -5.31
C ALA A 78 -16.86 3.19 -6.00
N LEU A 79 -17.21 4.43 -5.65
CA LEU A 79 -18.34 5.15 -6.28
C LEU A 79 -18.23 5.27 -7.80
N GLY A 80 -17.00 5.25 -8.36
CA GLY A 80 -16.75 5.28 -9.79
C GLY A 80 -16.69 3.91 -10.47
N ASP A 81 -16.91 2.82 -9.74
CA ASP A 81 -16.94 1.47 -10.31
C ASP A 81 -18.13 1.33 -11.28
N LYS A 82 -17.89 0.72 -12.44
CA LYS A 82 -18.91 0.58 -13.49
C LYS A 82 -20.01 -0.42 -13.13
N ASN A 83 -19.71 -1.38 -12.26
CA ASN A 83 -20.63 -2.45 -11.90
C ASN A 83 -21.40 -2.08 -10.63
N SER A 84 -20.70 -1.81 -9.53
CA SER A 84 -21.33 -1.50 -8.25
C SER A 84 -20.30 -0.97 -7.22
N PRO A 85 -20.68 -0.04 -6.34
CA PRO A 85 -19.88 0.29 -5.15
C PRO A 85 -20.03 -0.75 -4.02
N TRP A 86 -20.86 -1.78 -4.18
CA TRP A 86 -20.85 -2.97 -3.32
C TRP A 86 -19.86 -3.99 -3.90
N LEU A 87 -18.79 -4.26 -3.17
CA LEU A 87 -17.70 -5.12 -3.59
C LEU A 87 -17.74 -6.45 -2.85
N TYR A 88 -17.38 -7.53 -3.56
CA TYR A 88 -17.03 -8.80 -2.93
C TYR A 88 -15.57 -8.76 -2.46
N GLU A 89 -15.35 -8.96 -1.17
CA GLU A 89 -14.05 -8.81 -0.51
C GLU A 89 -13.69 -10.03 0.34
N VAL A 90 -12.39 -10.16 0.64
CA VAL A 90 -11.89 -11.07 1.68
C VAL A 90 -12.26 -10.55 3.07
N VAL A 91 -12.38 -11.45 4.05
CA VAL A 91 -12.80 -11.12 5.43
C VAL A 91 -11.71 -10.43 6.21
#